data_AF-A0A6N8YG21-F1
#
_entry.id   AF-A0A6N8YG21-F1
#
_cell.length_a   1.000
_cell.length_b   1.000
_cell.length_c   1.000
_cell.angle_alpha   90.00
_cell.angle_beta   90.00
_cell.angle_gamma   90.00
#
_symmetry.space_group_name_H-M   'P 1'
#
loop_
_entity.id
_entity.type
_entity.pdbx_description
1 polymer ?
#
loop_
_entity_poly.entity_id
_entity_poly.type
_entity_poly.pdbx_seq_one_letter_code
_entity_poly.pdbx_strand_id
1 'polypeptide(L)'
;MADRGLIGEVHGQRSYGRTGPALTPSTAVGSRTSNNDRPGGQCRLAVHTACRSKTGVAPTEDQAPSILEPALPEGGFAWHKLVDLDELGEGRVMTVTVGHESLCVTRTAEGGYGCLDNACPHQGGPLGEGSIEGGWLRCPWHGYDYSPKNGKPPPPFDDAPTAYRTEVRDDGVYAALPVERPRDRTVSDVLVETMVAWGVTHVFGMVGHSNLGFADAVRAAEARGDLTFIGIRHEGAASFAACAYGKLTGGLAACFAIAGPGSTNLLTGLYDAKMDRAPVLALSGQVPSKLRGRGAFQDTDLSAAFADVARYSATVQAGSNYAELMNLACKTAIVERDVGHLVLPDEVQALPAPAGGAGSPGSPQGRTGSRAVEPPSEALAAAVSAVAQARRPLIIVGHGARSAMADIVALAEQIGAPVATTFKGKGLIGDRHPLACGVLGRSGTPIASWFMNEADL
;
A
#
# COMPACT_ATOMS: atom_id res chain seq x y z
N MET A 1 42.96 -58.17 -3.29
CA MET A 1 42.05 -59.29 -3.62
C MET A 1 40.68 -58.71 -3.94
N ALA A 2 40.07 -59.19 -5.02
CA ALA A 2 38.74 -58.85 -5.58
C ALA A 2 37.63 -58.81 -4.49
N ASP A 3 36.49 -58.13 -4.64
CA ASP A 3 35.59 -58.25 -5.79
C ASP A 3 34.55 -57.10 -5.87
N ARG A 4 34.06 -56.86 -7.09
CA ARG A 4 33.04 -55.87 -7.45
C ARG A 4 31.63 -56.46 -7.27
N GLY A 5 30.68 -55.64 -6.85
CA GLY A 5 29.25 -55.98 -6.89
C GLY A 5 28.36 -54.73 -6.95
N LEU A 6 27.69 -54.57 -8.09
CA LEU A 6 26.72 -53.53 -8.44
C LEU A 6 25.51 -53.49 -7.48
N ILE A 7 24.98 -52.29 -7.21
CA ILE A 7 23.65 -52.11 -6.60
C ILE A 7 22.87 -51.12 -7.46
N GLY A 8 21.78 -51.62 -8.04
CA GLY A 8 20.89 -50.90 -8.93
C GLY A 8 19.90 -49.98 -8.21
N GLU A 9 19.41 -49.02 -8.97
CA GLU A 9 18.33 -48.10 -8.61
C GLU A 9 17.01 -48.85 -8.38
N VAL A 10 16.30 -48.52 -7.32
CA VAL A 10 14.92 -48.98 -7.07
C VAL A 10 13.99 -47.78 -7.02
N HIS A 11 13.23 -47.59 -8.10
CA HIS A 11 12.00 -46.81 -8.12
C HIS A 11 10.88 -47.59 -7.43
N GLY A 12 10.33 -47.03 -6.36
CA GLY A 12 9.15 -47.58 -5.65
C GLY A 12 7.91 -46.73 -5.88
N GLN A 13 7.15 -47.00 -6.95
CA GLN A 13 5.73 -46.64 -7.03
C GLN A 13 4.92 -47.75 -6.33
N ARG A 14 4.13 -47.40 -5.31
CA ARG A 14 3.15 -48.31 -4.70
C ARG A 14 1.75 -47.97 -5.20
N SER A 15 1.20 -48.90 -5.96
CA SER A 15 -0.23 -49.05 -6.25
C SER A 15 -0.96 -49.67 -5.04
N TYR A 16 -2.14 -49.16 -4.69
CA TYR A 16 -3.13 -49.90 -3.91
C TYR A 16 -4.46 -49.95 -4.68
N GLY A 17 -4.93 -51.18 -4.89
CA GLY A 17 -6.17 -51.51 -5.57
C GLY A 17 -7.41 -51.40 -4.66
N ARG A 18 -8.55 -51.28 -5.36
CA ARG A 18 -9.94 -51.14 -4.91
C ARG A 18 -10.49 -52.33 -4.10
N THR A 19 -11.47 -52.03 -3.22
CA THR A 19 -12.75 -52.77 -3.08
C THR A 19 -13.83 -51.90 -2.38
N GLY A 20 -15.06 -51.81 -2.93
CA GLY A 20 -16.28 -51.31 -2.24
C GLY A 20 -17.16 -50.36 -3.08
N PRO A 21 -18.51 -50.36 -2.93
CA PRO A 21 -19.41 -50.62 -4.06
C PRO A 21 -20.12 -49.40 -4.69
N ALA A 22 -20.69 -49.67 -5.86
CA ALA A 22 -21.37 -48.75 -6.78
C ALA A 22 -22.75 -48.26 -6.29
N LEU A 23 -23.00 -46.97 -6.49
CA LEU A 23 -24.34 -46.38 -6.59
C LEU A 23 -24.41 -45.48 -7.83
N THR A 24 -25.51 -45.62 -8.55
CA THR A 24 -25.82 -45.13 -9.90
C THR A 24 -26.13 -43.63 -9.96
N PRO A 25 -25.89 -42.93 -11.09
CA PRO A 25 -26.53 -41.66 -11.38
C PRO A 25 -27.80 -41.89 -12.22
N SER A 26 -28.93 -41.35 -11.77
CA SER A 26 -30.19 -41.37 -12.50
C SER A 26 -30.18 -40.35 -13.64
N THR A 27 -30.57 -40.83 -14.81
CA THR A 27 -30.99 -40.04 -15.96
C THR A 27 -32.44 -39.60 -15.77
N ALA A 28 -32.72 -38.30 -15.93
CA ALA A 28 -34.06 -37.81 -16.22
C ALA A 28 -33.97 -36.80 -17.38
N VAL A 29 -34.29 -37.30 -18.57
CA VAL A 29 -34.57 -36.53 -19.79
C VAL A 29 -36.01 -36.02 -19.69
N GLY A 30 -36.21 -34.72 -19.86
CA GLY A 30 -37.51 -34.07 -19.91
C GLY A 30 -37.50 -32.98 -20.98
N SER A 31 -37.93 -33.37 -22.18
CA SER A 31 -38.20 -32.51 -23.33
C SER A 31 -39.31 -31.49 -23.07
N ARG A 32 -39.19 -30.27 -23.63
CA ARG A 32 -40.28 -29.59 -24.38
C ARG A 32 -39.84 -28.24 -24.99
N THR A 33 -39.81 -28.24 -26.33
CA THR A 33 -40.37 -27.25 -27.27
C THR A 33 -40.09 -25.75 -27.07
N SER A 34 -39.32 -25.22 -28.01
CA SER A 34 -39.28 -23.83 -28.45
C SER A 34 -40.68 -23.31 -28.78
N ASN A 35 -41.08 -22.17 -28.21
CA ASN A 35 -42.05 -21.30 -28.83
C ASN A 35 -41.53 -19.86 -28.82
N ASN A 36 -41.47 -19.33 -30.03
CA ASN A 36 -41.05 -18.00 -30.42
C ASN A 36 -42.33 -17.16 -30.45
N ASP A 37 -42.48 -16.16 -29.58
CA ASP A 37 -43.40 -15.04 -29.82
C ASP A 37 -42.99 -13.80 -29.00
N ARG A 38 -42.88 -12.68 -29.72
CA ARG A 38 -42.44 -11.32 -29.35
C ARG A 38 -43.52 -10.57 -28.51
N PRO A 39 -43.25 -9.42 -27.82
CA PRO A 39 -42.46 -8.30 -28.32
C PRO A 39 -41.54 -7.52 -27.34
N GLY A 40 -40.37 -7.16 -27.87
CA GLY A 40 -39.74 -5.83 -27.74
C GLY A 40 -39.53 -5.24 -26.34
N GLY A 41 -38.39 -5.58 -25.72
CA GLY A 41 -37.86 -4.85 -24.57
C GLY A 41 -36.36 -5.05 -24.44
N GLN A 42 -35.57 -4.35 -25.27
CA GLN A 42 -34.11 -4.36 -25.17
C GLN A 42 -33.68 -3.66 -23.87
N CYS A 43 -33.32 -4.43 -22.85
CA CYS A 43 -32.47 -3.95 -21.76
C CYS A 43 -31.01 -4.14 -22.19
N ARG A 44 -30.52 -3.26 -23.06
CA ARG A 44 -29.08 -3.10 -23.28
C ARG A 44 -28.54 -2.22 -22.16
N LEU A 45 -27.56 -2.77 -21.42
CA LEU A 45 -26.64 -2.03 -20.58
C LEU A 45 -26.21 -0.75 -21.31
N ALA A 46 -26.54 0.40 -20.74
CA ALA A 46 -26.05 1.69 -21.17
C ALA A 46 -24.57 1.80 -20.82
N VAL A 47 -23.71 1.24 -21.68
CA VAL A 47 -22.34 1.71 -21.83
C VAL A 47 -22.48 3.11 -22.45
N HIS A 48 -22.13 4.15 -21.69
CA HIS A 48 -22.23 5.55 -22.09
C HIS A 48 -21.56 5.75 -23.45
N THR A 49 -22.40 5.79 -24.48
CA THR A 49 -22.05 6.12 -25.85
C THR A 49 -22.23 7.63 -26.00
N ALA A 50 -21.22 8.27 -26.58
CA ALA A 50 -21.28 9.57 -27.23
C ALA A 50 -21.61 10.80 -26.35
N CYS A 51 -20.55 11.48 -25.90
CA CYS A 51 -20.47 12.93 -26.11
C CYS A 51 -19.72 13.21 -27.43
N ARG A 52 -20.10 12.55 -28.52
CA ARG A 52 -20.10 13.26 -29.80
C ARG A 52 -21.31 14.17 -29.69
N SER A 53 -21.08 15.47 -29.51
CA SER A 53 -22.14 16.43 -29.74
C SER A 53 -22.84 16.04 -31.05
N LYS A 54 -24.17 16.08 -31.07
CA LYS A 54 -25.01 15.87 -32.26
C LYS A 54 -24.85 17.01 -33.29
N THR A 55 -23.68 17.60 -33.34
CA THR A 55 -23.20 18.50 -34.36
C THR A 55 -21.79 18.03 -34.65
N GLY A 56 -21.66 17.08 -35.59
CA GLY A 56 -20.42 16.90 -36.34
C GLY A 56 -20.15 18.14 -37.20
N VAL A 57 -20.14 19.30 -36.56
CA VAL A 57 -19.75 20.57 -37.13
C VAL A 57 -18.32 20.70 -36.61
N ALA A 58 -17.38 20.22 -37.43
CA ALA A 58 -16.07 20.85 -37.43
C ALA A 58 -16.33 22.37 -37.46
N PRO A 59 -15.60 23.18 -36.68
CA PRO A 59 -15.74 24.63 -36.77
C PRO A 59 -15.79 25.00 -38.25
N THR A 60 -16.84 25.72 -38.65
CA THR A 60 -16.94 26.23 -40.03
C THR A 60 -15.64 26.93 -40.37
N GLU A 61 -15.16 26.86 -41.62
CA GLU A 61 -13.86 27.44 -42.07
C GLU A 61 -13.63 28.90 -41.61
N ASP A 62 -14.68 29.62 -41.21
CA ASP A 62 -14.65 30.99 -40.67
C ASP A 62 -14.38 31.14 -39.15
N GLN A 63 -14.24 30.07 -38.35
CA GLN A 63 -14.00 30.17 -36.90
C GLN A 63 -12.60 29.72 -36.51
N ALA A 64 -11.65 30.65 -36.60
CA ALA A 64 -10.28 30.44 -36.14
C ALA A 64 -10.20 30.35 -34.60
N PRO A 65 -9.29 29.52 -34.04
CA PRO A 65 -9.02 29.50 -32.60
C PRO A 65 -8.58 30.86 -32.08
N SER A 66 -8.98 31.21 -30.86
CA SER A 66 -8.58 32.46 -30.22
C SER A 66 -7.06 32.50 -30.00
N ILE A 67 -6.37 33.46 -30.61
CA ILE A 67 -4.91 33.66 -30.44
C ILE A 67 -4.54 34.65 -29.32
N LEU A 68 -5.53 35.15 -28.58
CA LEU A 68 -5.30 36.08 -27.47
C LEU A 68 -4.40 35.43 -26.42
N GLU A 69 -3.45 36.19 -25.93
CA GLU A 69 -2.57 35.68 -24.87
C GLU A 69 -3.30 35.69 -23.53
N PRO A 70 -3.15 34.64 -22.71
CA PRO A 70 -3.68 34.63 -21.35
C PRO A 70 -3.16 35.82 -20.53
N ALA A 71 -3.94 36.27 -19.56
CA ALA A 71 -3.47 37.22 -18.57
C ALA A 71 -2.39 36.57 -17.67
N LEU A 72 -1.56 37.40 -17.03
CA LEU A 72 -0.70 36.90 -15.95
C LEU A 72 -1.56 36.43 -14.78
N PRO A 73 -1.12 35.41 -14.02
CA PRO A 73 -1.85 34.96 -12.84
C PRO A 73 -2.08 36.10 -11.83
N GLU A 74 -3.26 36.14 -11.21
CA GLU A 74 -3.53 37.06 -10.11
C GLU A 74 -2.73 36.64 -8.86
N GLY A 75 -2.01 37.58 -8.23
CA GLY A 75 -1.16 37.33 -7.07
C GLY A 75 0.32 37.09 -7.44
N GLY A 76 1.03 36.34 -6.60
CA GLY A 76 2.43 35.99 -6.85
C GLY A 76 2.55 34.89 -7.91
N PHE A 77 3.46 35.07 -8.88
CA PHE A 77 3.78 34.08 -9.90
C PHE A 77 5.29 33.97 -10.10
N ALA A 78 5.74 32.86 -10.68
CA ALA A 78 7.11 32.64 -11.10
C ALA A 78 7.14 32.17 -12.56
N TRP A 79 8.21 32.54 -13.27
CA TRP A 79 8.44 32.08 -14.63
C TRP A 79 9.19 30.76 -14.59
N HIS A 80 8.60 29.73 -15.20
CA HIS A 80 9.20 28.41 -15.29
C HIS A 80 9.49 28.07 -16.73
N LYS A 81 10.72 27.62 -17.00
CA LYS A 81 11.09 27.08 -18.31
C LYS A 81 10.31 25.79 -18.54
N LEU A 82 9.64 25.70 -19.68
CA LEU A 82 8.84 24.56 -20.10
C LEU A 82 9.65 23.62 -20.98
N VAL A 83 10.23 24.16 -22.06
CA VAL A 83 10.92 23.41 -23.11
C VAL A 83 12.00 24.27 -23.76
N ASP A 84 12.97 23.63 -24.40
CA ASP A 84 13.88 24.29 -25.34
C ASP A 84 13.16 24.64 -26.66
N LEU A 85 13.68 25.60 -27.43
CA LEU A 85 12.99 26.15 -28.62
C LEU A 85 12.73 25.12 -29.73
N ASP A 86 13.57 24.08 -29.82
CA ASP A 86 13.52 23.02 -30.82
C ASP A 86 12.88 21.72 -30.31
N GLU A 87 12.54 21.63 -29.02
CA GLU A 87 12.02 20.42 -28.40
C GLU A 87 10.57 20.11 -28.85
N LEU A 88 9.76 21.14 -29.07
CA LEU A 88 8.37 21.00 -29.56
C LEU A 88 8.25 21.53 -30.99
N GLY A 89 7.96 20.64 -31.93
CA GLY A 89 7.73 20.99 -33.34
C GLY A 89 6.41 21.74 -33.59
N GLU A 90 6.31 22.43 -34.72
CA GLU A 90 5.11 23.18 -35.11
C GLU A 90 3.88 22.27 -35.25
N GLY A 91 2.72 22.75 -34.80
CA GLY A 91 1.47 21.97 -34.79
C GLY A 91 1.49 20.77 -33.85
N ARG A 92 2.37 20.76 -32.84
CA ARG A 92 2.47 19.67 -31.85
C ARG A 92 2.07 20.14 -30.46
N VAL A 93 1.80 19.14 -29.63
CA VAL A 93 1.50 19.29 -28.22
C VAL A 93 2.31 18.24 -27.45
N MET A 94 2.68 18.57 -26.22
CA MET A 94 3.30 17.63 -25.30
C MET A 94 2.90 17.93 -23.85
N THR A 95 3.05 16.93 -22.99
CA THR A 95 2.98 17.11 -21.54
C THR A 95 4.33 17.51 -20.99
N VAL A 96 4.37 18.57 -20.18
CA VAL A 96 5.54 19.00 -19.40
C VAL A 96 5.16 19.01 -17.93
N THR A 97 6.07 18.58 -17.06
CA THR A 97 5.87 18.65 -15.60
C THR A 97 6.76 19.72 -15.01
N VAL A 98 6.15 20.69 -14.32
CA VAL A 98 6.84 21.75 -13.60
C VAL A 98 6.39 21.74 -12.15
N GLY A 99 7.29 21.43 -11.22
CA GLY A 99 6.90 21.24 -9.82
C GLY A 99 5.90 20.09 -9.69
N HIS A 100 4.72 20.36 -9.14
CA HIS A 100 3.61 19.41 -9.07
C HIS A 100 2.57 19.57 -10.19
N GLU A 101 2.75 20.54 -11.09
CA GLU A 101 1.82 20.83 -12.17
C GLU A 101 2.13 19.99 -13.40
N SER A 102 1.10 19.36 -13.96
CA SER A 102 1.15 18.77 -15.30
C SER A 102 0.57 19.78 -16.28
N LEU A 103 1.36 20.19 -17.26
CA LEU A 103 1.01 21.24 -18.20
C LEU A 103 0.96 20.69 -19.62
N CYS A 104 -0.02 21.15 -20.37
CA CYS A 104 -0.12 20.94 -21.81
C CYS A 104 0.58 22.10 -22.52
N VAL A 105 1.71 21.82 -23.16
CA VAL A 105 2.48 22.80 -23.93
C VAL A 105 2.18 22.59 -25.41
N THR A 106 1.74 23.64 -26.08
CA THR A 106 1.37 23.62 -27.50
C THR A 106 2.30 24.52 -28.30
N ARG A 107 2.52 24.15 -29.56
CA ARG A 107 3.09 25.05 -30.57
C ARG A 107 2.16 25.07 -31.77
N THR A 108 1.64 26.25 -32.11
CA THR A 108 0.74 26.43 -33.26
C THR A 108 1.51 26.24 -34.58
N ALA A 109 0.77 26.07 -35.68
CA ALA A 109 1.39 25.93 -37.00
C ALA A 109 2.14 27.21 -37.45
N GLU A 110 1.76 28.36 -36.89
CA GLU A 110 2.40 29.66 -37.13
C GLU A 110 3.59 29.93 -36.18
N GLY A 111 3.99 28.95 -35.36
CA GLY A 111 5.14 29.02 -34.48
C GLY A 111 4.89 29.64 -33.10
N GLY A 112 3.64 29.96 -32.75
CA GLY A 112 3.29 30.51 -31.42
C GLY A 112 3.17 29.43 -30.34
N TYR A 113 3.59 29.72 -29.12
CA TYR A 113 3.45 28.77 -27.99
C TYR A 113 2.25 29.08 -27.11
N GLY A 114 1.65 28.02 -26.57
CA GLY A 114 0.62 28.08 -25.52
C GLY A 114 0.96 27.12 -24.38
N CYS A 115 0.42 27.41 -23.20
CA CYS A 115 0.55 26.58 -22.01
C CYS A 115 -0.79 26.53 -21.31
N LEU A 116 -1.33 25.32 -21.13
CA LEU A 116 -2.61 25.07 -20.49
C LEU A 116 -2.43 24.09 -19.33
N ASP A 117 -3.39 24.09 -18.41
CA ASP A 117 -3.57 22.97 -17.49
C ASP A 117 -3.76 21.70 -18.33
N ASN A 118 -3.06 20.63 -17.95
CA ASN A 118 -3.15 19.38 -18.69
C ASN A 118 -4.49 18.66 -18.48
N ALA A 119 -5.28 19.03 -17.46
CA ALA A 119 -6.58 18.46 -17.18
C ALA A 119 -7.69 19.18 -17.97
N CYS A 120 -8.30 18.46 -18.91
CA CYS A 120 -9.51 18.90 -19.59
C CYS A 120 -10.68 19.11 -18.59
N PRO A 121 -11.41 20.24 -18.62
CA PRO A 121 -12.52 20.55 -17.69
C PRO A 121 -13.63 19.50 -17.61
N HIS A 122 -13.75 18.64 -18.62
CA HIS A 122 -14.81 17.63 -18.71
C HIS A 122 -14.61 16.45 -17.76
N GLN A 123 -13.49 15.73 -17.87
CA GLN A 123 -13.19 14.55 -17.04
C GLN A 123 -11.71 14.47 -16.66
N GLY A 124 -10.96 15.56 -16.79
CA GLY A 124 -9.52 15.58 -16.49
C GLY A 124 -8.66 14.90 -17.56
N GLY A 125 -9.15 14.76 -18.78
CA GLY A 125 -8.38 14.14 -19.87
C GLY A 125 -7.09 14.91 -20.18
N PRO A 126 -5.96 14.22 -20.42
CA PRO A 126 -4.63 14.81 -20.57
C PRO A 126 -4.50 15.52 -21.92
N LEU A 127 -4.65 16.84 -21.94
CA LEU A 127 -4.59 17.65 -23.15
C LEU A 127 -3.24 17.57 -23.87
N GLY A 128 -2.16 17.37 -23.10
CA GLY A 128 -0.78 17.18 -23.54
C GLY A 128 -0.55 15.90 -24.36
N GLU A 129 -1.46 14.92 -24.24
CA GLU A 129 -1.51 13.71 -25.06
C GLU A 129 -2.48 13.84 -26.25
N GLY A 130 -3.04 15.03 -26.45
CA GLY A 130 -3.95 15.34 -27.54
C GLY A 130 -3.24 15.54 -28.89
N SER A 131 -3.97 16.17 -29.81
CA SER A 131 -3.49 16.53 -31.15
C SER A 131 -3.90 17.95 -31.50
N ILE A 132 -3.16 18.62 -32.39
CA ILE A 132 -3.62 19.87 -33.01
C ILE A 132 -4.17 19.54 -34.41
N GLU A 133 -5.47 19.76 -34.62
CA GLU A 133 -6.20 19.42 -35.83
C GLU A 133 -6.98 20.65 -36.32
N GLY A 134 -6.74 21.10 -37.56
CA GLY A 134 -7.38 22.30 -38.09
C GLY A 134 -7.10 23.57 -37.26
N GLY A 135 -5.94 23.63 -36.59
CA GLY A 135 -5.56 24.71 -35.67
C GLY A 135 -6.09 24.57 -34.24
N TRP A 136 -6.94 23.57 -33.96
CA TRP A 136 -7.54 23.34 -32.65
C TRP A 136 -6.82 22.24 -31.87
N LEU A 137 -6.57 22.46 -30.58
CA LEU A 137 -6.10 21.43 -29.65
C LEU A 137 -7.26 20.51 -29.27
N ARG A 138 -7.16 19.22 -29.59
CA ARG A 138 -8.20 18.22 -29.36
C ARG A 138 -7.87 17.31 -28.18
N CYS A 139 -8.77 17.25 -27.20
CA CYS A 139 -8.63 16.35 -26.05
C CYS A 139 -8.71 14.87 -26.47
N PRO A 140 -7.77 14.00 -26.04
CA PRO A 140 -7.71 12.61 -26.51
C PRO A 140 -8.85 11.73 -25.97
N TRP A 141 -9.47 12.09 -24.84
CA TRP A 141 -10.51 11.26 -24.23
C TRP A 141 -11.89 11.45 -24.87
N HIS A 142 -12.24 12.71 -25.20
CA HIS A 142 -13.60 13.05 -25.60
C HIS A 142 -13.67 13.86 -26.91
N GLY A 143 -12.53 14.19 -27.52
CA GLY A 143 -12.47 14.87 -28.81
C GLY A 143 -12.92 16.32 -28.81
N TYR A 144 -12.94 16.97 -27.65
CA TYR A 144 -13.33 18.37 -27.53
C TYR A 144 -12.17 19.31 -27.89
N ASP A 145 -12.50 20.41 -28.54
CA ASP A 145 -11.53 21.34 -29.15
C ASP A 145 -11.33 22.59 -28.29
N TYR A 146 -10.08 22.99 -28.14
CA TYR A 146 -9.66 24.19 -27.42
C TYR A 146 -8.67 24.99 -28.27
N SER A 147 -8.63 26.30 -28.10
CA SER A 147 -7.52 27.08 -28.65
C SER A 147 -6.20 26.58 -28.05
N PRO A 148 -5.19 26.24 -28.87
CA PRO A 148 -3.88 25.86 -28.35
C PRO A 148 -3.22 26.96 -27.52
N LYS A 149 -3.53 28.24 -27.80
CA LYS A 149 -2.89 29.41 -27.19
C LYS A 149 -3.42 29.73 -25.79
N ASN A 150 -4.73 29.61 -25.59
CA ASN A 150 -5.40 30.10 -24.38
C ASN A 150 -6.54 29.20 -23.86
N GLY A 151 -6.69 28.00 -24.43
CA GLY A 151 -7.69 27.04 -23.96
C GLY A 151 -9.13 27.42 -24.28
N LYS A 152 -9.41 28.59 -24.86
CA LYS A 152 -10.80 29.01 -25.11
C LYS A 152 -11.47 28.02 -26.09
N PRO A 153 -12.61 27.42 -25.73
CA PRO A 153 -13.32 26.52 -26.62
C PRO A 153 -14.01 27.29 -27.75
N PRO A 154 -14.46 26.59 -28.82
CA PRO A 154 -15.27 27.22 -29.86
C PRO A 154 -16.61 27.72 -29.27
N PRO A 155 -17.16 28.85 -29.75
CA PRO A 155 -18.51 29.28 -29.36
C PRO A 155 -19.56 28.20 -29.66
N PRO A 156 -20.65 28.11 -28.86
CA PRO A 156 -21.04 28.98 -27.76
C PRO A 156 -20.49 28.53 -26.38
N PHE A 157 -19.51 27.64 -26.35
CA PHE A 157 -19.04 27.03 -25.11
C PHE A 157 -18.10 27.95 -24.32
N ASP A 158 -17.99 27.74 -23.00
CA ASP A 158 -17.21 28.58 -22.08
C ASP A 158 -16.35 27.77 -21.08
N ASP A 159 -16.34 26.45 -21.21
CA ASP A 159 -15.60 25.51 -20.39
C ASP A 159 -14.13 25.40 -20.85
N ALA A 160 -13.29 26.36 -20.48
CA ALA A 160 -11.87 26.37 -20.82
C ALA A 160 -10.99 25.75 -19.71
N PRO A 161 -9.92 25.00 -20.05
CA PRO A 161 -8.84 24.73 -19.09
C PRO A 161 -8.18 26.06 -18.67
N THR A 162 -7.54 26.07 -17.51
CA THR A 162 -6.70 27.19 -17.10
C THR A 162 -5.59 27.39 -18.13
N ALA A 163 -5.37 28.62 -18.57
CA ALA A 163 -4.31 28.97 -19.49
C ALA A 163 -3.29 29.87 -18.81
N TYR A 164 -2.01 29.60 -19.08
CA TYR A 164 -0.89 30.32 -18.48
C TYR A 164 -0.22 31.18 -19.53
N ARG A 165 0.13 32.41 -19.13
CA ARG A 165 0.90 33.34 -19.96
C ARG A 165 2.23 32.70 -20.35
N THR A 166 2.50 32.62 -21.64
CA THR A 166 3.78 32.13 -22.18
C THR A 166 4.68 33.27 -22.64
N GLU A 167 5.99 33.06 -22.56
CA GLU A 167 7.02 33.97 -23.08
C GLU A 167 8.14 33.15 -23.70
N VAL A 168 8.56 33.53 -24.91
CA VAL A 168 9.72 32.93 -25.57
C VAL A 168 10.94 33.78 -25.22
N ARG A 169 11.98 33.13 -24.69
CA ARG A 169 13.27 33.74 -24.36
C ARG A 169 14.37 33.08 -25.18
N ASP A 170 15.57 33.67 -25.15
CA ASP A 170 16.72 33.21 -25.94
C ASP A 170 17.07 31.72 -25.71
N ASP A 171 16.78 31.20 -24.51
CA ASP A 171 17.11 29.85 -24.10
C ASP A 171 15.91 28.89 -24.03
N GLY A 172 14.68 29.33 -24.33
CA GLY A 172 13.52 28.44 -24.32
C GLY A 172 12.17 29.13 -24.11
N VAL A 173 11.14 28.30 -23.93
CA VAL A 173 9.76 28.76 -23.70
C VAL A 173 9.45 28.71 -22.22
N TYR A 174 8.87 29.78 -21.69
CA TYR A 174 8.53 29.92 -20.29
C TYR A 174 7.02 30.11 -20.12
N ALA A 175 6.47 29.65 -18.99
CA ALA A 175 5.12 30.01 -18.54
C ALA A 175 5.15 30.67 -17.16
N ALA A 176 4.28 31.65 -16.97
CA ALA A 176 4.03 32.26 -15.67
C ALA A 176 3.03 31.40 -14.90
N LEU A 177 3.53 30.65 -13.92
CA LEU A 177 2.70 29.83 -13.04
C LEU A 177 2.48 30.55 -11.71
N PRO A 178 1.29 30.46 -11.12
CA PRO A 178 1.07 30.91 -9.74
C PRO A 178 2.11 30.28 -8.80
N VAL A 179 2.58 31.03 -7.81
CA VAL A 179 3.44 30.45 -6.76
C VAL A 179 2.63 29.36 -6.05
N GLU A 180 3.20 28.15 -5.99
CA GLU A 180 2.57 27.01 -5.35
C GLU A 180 2.20 27.36 -3.90
N ARG A 181 0.95 27.12 -3.52
CA ARG A 181 0.50 27.35 -2.16
C ARG A 181 1.08 26.27 -1.25
N PRO A 182 1.50 26.63 -0.03
CA PRO A 182 1.83 25.63 0.97
C PRO A 182 0.65 24.68 1.15
N ARG A 183 0.95 23.38 1.18
CA ARG A 183 -0.05 22.36 1.47
C ARG A 183 -0.66 22.62 2.85
N ASP A 184 -2.00 22.60 2.90
CA ASP A 184 -2.72 22.60 4.16
C ASP A 184 -2.57 21.24 4.86
N ARG A 185 -2.42 21.28 6.18
CA ARG A 185 -2.30 20.08 7.01
C ARG A 185 -3.64 19.35 7.04
N THR A 186 -3.64 18.04 6.75
CA THR A 186 -4.84 17.20 6.64
C THR A 186 -4.94 16.19 7.77
N VAL A 187 -6.06 15.45 7.82
CA VAL A 187 -6.22 14.28 8.68
C VAL A 187 -5.10 13.26 8.47
N SER A 188 -4.70 13.00 7.21
CA SER A 188 -3.59 12.10 6.91
C SER A 188 -2.26 12.57 7.48
N ASP A 189 -2.00 13.88 7.56
CA ASP A 189 -0.81 14.40 8.25
C ASP A 189 -0.83 14.06 9.74
N VAL A 190 -1.97 14.23 10.42
CA VAL A 190 -2.10 13.87 11.84
C VAL A 190 -1.80 12.38 12.05
N LEU A 191 -2.29 11.52 11.16
CA LEU A 191 -2.04 10.07 11.22
C LEU A 191 -0.56 9.75 11.03
N VAL A 192 0.08 10.31 9.98
CA VAL A 192 1.50 10.08 9.67
C VAL A 192 2.42 10.62 10.76
N GLU A 193 2.19 11.86 11.22
CA GLU A 193 2.96 12.45 12.32
C GLU A 193 2.83 11.62 13.61
N THR A 194 1.64 11.08 13.89
CA THR A 194 1.43 10.21 15.05
C THR A 194 2.23 8.91 14.91
N MET A 195 2.15 8.19 13.78
CA MET A 195 2.92 6.95 13.63
C MET A 195 4.45 7.18 13.63
N VAL A 196 4.92 8.32 13.11
CA VAL A 196 6.32 8.75 13.22
C VAL A 196 6.71 8.96 14.67
N ALA A 197 5.87 9.63 15.48
CA ALA A 197 6.10 9.81 16.91
C ALA A 197 6.13 8.48 17.69
N TRP A 198 5.48 7.44 17.16
CA TRP A 198 5.56 6.06 17.66
C TRP A 198 6.78 5.26 17.15
N GLY A 199 7.66 5.89 16.37
CA GLY A 199 8.92 5.33 15.91
C GLY A 199 8.86 4.63 14.56
N VAL A 200 7.80 4.84 13.77
CA VAL A 200 7.78 4.33 12.39
C VAL A 200 8.72 5.17 11.53
N THR A 201 9.73 4.50 10.98
CA THR A 201 10.73 5.11 10.09
C THR A 201 10.67 4.56 8.67
N HIS A 202 9.99 3.43 8.45
CA HIS A 202 9.89 2.76 7.15
C HIS A 202 8.43 2.46 6.82
N VAL A 203 8.02 2.89 5.61
CA VAL A 203 6.67 2.68 5.09
C VAL A 203 6.75 1.99 3.73
N PHE A 204 6.18 0.80 3.61
CA PHE A 204 6.15 0.02 2.38
C PHE A 204 4.77 0.11 1.73
N GLY A 205 4.66 0.37 0.44
CA GLY A 205 3.31 0.44 -0.12
C GLY A 205 3.20 0.69 -1.61
N MET A 206 1.95 0.74 -2.05
CA MET A 206 1.57 1.13 -3.40
C MET A 206 0.55 2.27 -3.36
N VAL A 207 0.87 3.32 -4.09
CA VAL A 207 0.01 4.49 -4.25
C VAL A 207 -1.07 4.21 -5.28
N GLY A 208 -2.29 4.64 -5.00
CA GLY A 208 -3.37 4.72 -5.97
C GLY A 208 -4.54 5.52 -5.44
N HIS A 209 -5.58 5.70 -6.25
CA HIS A 209 -6.63 6.70 -6.00
C HIS A 209 -7.16 6.72 -4.57
N SER A 210 -7.43 5.55 -3.98
CA SER A 210 -8.09 5.50 -2.68
C SER A 210 -7.18 5.70 -1.46
N ASN A 211 -5.91 6.01 -1.66
CA ASN A 211 -4.95 6.30 -0.58
C ASN A 211 -4.10 7.55 -0.84
N LEU A 212 -4.49 8.38 -1.81
CA LEU A 212 -3.70 9.54 -2.23
C LEU A 212 -3.45 10.52 -1.09
N GLY A 213 -4.43 10.79 -0.23
CA GLY A 213 -4.23 11.70 0.90
C GLY A 213 -3.23 11.15 1.92
N PHE A 214 -3.25 9.84 2.18
CA PHE A 214 -2.25 9.19 3.03
C PHE A 214 -0.86 9.18 2.37
N ALA A 215 -0.78 8.80 1.08
CA ALA A 215 0.46 8.78 0.32
C ALA A 215 1.12 10.16 0.24
N ASP A 216 0.33 11.23 0.07
CA ASP A 216 0.84 12.59 0.07
C ASP A 216 1.38 12.98 1.45
N ALA A 217 0.72 12.60 2.55
CA ALA A 217 1.25 12.82 3.91
C ALA A 217 2.57 12.07 4.16
N VAL A 218 2.69 10.83 3.66
CA VAL A 218 3.94 10.06 3.69
C VAL A 218 5.04 10.78 2.90
N ARG A 219 4.75 11.25 1.68
CA ARG A 219 5.68 12.02 0.85
C ARG A 219 6.17 13.28 1.58
N ALA A 220 5.27 14.03 2.21
CA ALA A 220 5.63 15.23 2.98
C ALA A 220 6.51 14.90 4.19
N ALA A 221 6.25 13.80 4.89
CA ALA A 221 7.09 13.33 6.00
C ALA A 221 8.47 12.86 5.52
N GLU A 222 8.54 12.16 4.39
CA GLU A 222 9.80 11.78 3.75
C GLU A 222 10.64 12.99 3.35
N ALA A 223 10.01 14.02 2.76
CA ALA A 223 10.70 15.26 2.39
C ALA A 223 11.29 16.01 3.60
N ARG A 224 10.73 15.82 4.81
CA ARG A 224 11.28 16.33 6.08
C ARG A 224 12.37 15.44 6.67
N GLY A 225 12.56 14.22 6.15
CA GLY A 225 13.49 13.22 6.68
C GLY A 225 12.94 12.42 7.87
N ASP A 226 11.64 12.45 8.11
CA ASP A 226 11.01 11.79 9.26
C ASP A 226 10.90 10.26 9.07
N LEU A 227 10.76 9.81 7.82
CA LEU A 227 10.60 8.41 7.42
C LEU A 227 11.13 8.18 6.00
N THR A 228 11.16 6.93 5.56
CA THR A 228 11.46 6.53 4.18
C THR A 228 10.30 5.74 3.59
N PHE A 229 9.86 6.14 2.39
CA PHE A 229 8.88 5.41 1.61
C PHE A 229 9.56 4.41 0.67
N ILE A 230 9.06 3.18 0.67
CA ILE A 230 9.56 2.10 -0.17
C ILE A 230 8.41 1.62 -1.05
N GLY A 231 8.43 2.09 -2.30
CA GLY A 231 7.50 1.65 -3.33
C GLY A 231 7.71 0.18 -3.68
N ILE A 232 6.66 -0.62 -3.57
CA ILE A 232 6.68 -2.04 -3.96
C ILE A 232 5.94 -2.29 -5.28
N ARG A 233 6.09 -3.51 -5.82
CA ARG A 233 5.42 -3.94 -7.07
C ARG A 233 4.21 -4.87 -6.84
N HIS A 234 3.99 -5.29 -5.60
CA HIS A 234 2.82 -6.06 -5.17
C HIS A 234 2.58 -5.82 -3.67
N GLU A 235 1.34 -5.61 -3.23
CA GLU A 235 1.04 -5.21 -1.84
C GLU A 235 1.40 -6.30 -0.82
N GLY A 236 1.26 -7.58 -1.19
CA GLY A 236 1.78 -8.68 -0.38
C GLY A 236 3.28 -8.55 -0.06
N ALA A 237 4.09 -8.00 -0.98
CA ALA A 237 5.49 -7.71 -0.70
C ALA A 237 5.64 -6.57 0.33
N ALA A 238 4.72 -5.61 0.37
CA ALA A 238 4.69 -4.55 1.38
C ALA A 238 4.49 -5.14 2.78
N SER A 239 3.47 -6.00 2.96
CA SER A 239 3.18 -6.58 4.26
C SER A 239 4.24 -7.59 4.70
N PHE A 240 4.83 -8.37 3.78
CA PHE A 240 5.99 -9.21 4.10
C PHE A 240 7.23 -8.39 4.50
N ALA A 241 7.50 -7.27 3.81
CA ALA A 241 8.63 -6.41 4.16
C ALA A 241 8.45 -5.76 5.54
N ALA A 242 7.25 -5.24 5.84
CA ALA A 242 6.93 -4.70 7.17
C ALA A 242 7.03 -5.78 8.26
N CYS A 243 6.54 -6.99 7.99
CA CYS A 243 6.66 -8.14 8.88
C CYS A 243 8.14 -8.50 9.14
N ALA A 244 8.96 -8.61 8.08
CA ALA A 244 10.38 -8.90 8.20
C ALA A 244 11.12 -7.81 9.00
N TYR A 245 10.79 -6.53 8.77
CA TYR A 245 11.33 -5.43 9.56
C TYR A 245 11.02 -5.62 11.06
N GLY A 246 9.76 -5.91 11.40
CA GLY A 246 9.34 -6.18 12.78
C GLY A 246 10.06 -7.38 13.40
N LYS A 247 10.24 -8.48 12.65
CA LYS A 247 10.97 -9.67 13.10
C LYS A 247 12.45 -9.39 13.39
N LEU A 248 13.10 -8.63 12.52
CA LEU A 248 14.55 -8.40 12.60
C LEU A 248 14.91 -7.32 13.63
N THR A 249 14.14 -6.23 13.66
CA THR A 249 14.46 -5.05 14.48
C THR A 249 13.71 -5.03 15.81
N GLY A 250 12.54 -5.68 15.90
CA GLY A 250 11.59 -5.50 17.00
C GLY A 250 10.87 -4.15 16.99
N GLY A 251 11.16 -3.28 16.02
CA GLY A 251 10.53 -1.98 15.81
C GLY A 251 9.29 -2.07 14.92
N LEU A 252 8.46 -1.03 14.98
CA LEU A 252 7.24 -0.93 14.18
C LEU A 252 7.57 -0.43 12.77
N ALA A 253 7.06 -1.13 11.74
CA ALA A 253 7.02 -0.64 10.36
C ALA A 253 5.58 -0.61 9.87
N ALA A 254 5.33 0.23 8.86
CA ALA A 254 4.01 0.35 8.26
C ALA A 254 3.98 -0.19 6.83
N CYS A 255 2.83 -0.74 6.44
CA CYS A 255 2.51 -1.00 5.05
C CYS A 255 1.15 -0.41 4.65
N PHE A 256 1.00 0.06 3.41
CA PHE A 256 -0.28 0.57 2.93
C PHE A 256 -0.63 0.15 1.49
N ALA A 257 -1.94 0.13 1.22
CA ALA A 257 -2.51 -0.27 -0.06
C ALA A 257 -3.80 0.49 -0.39
N ILE A 258 -4.32 0.30 -1.60
CA ILE A 258 -5.60 0.86 -2.06
C ILE A 258 -6.80 0.03 -1.62
N ALA A 259 -8.01 0.51 -1.88
CA ALA A 259 -9.27 -0.16 -1.60
C ALA A 259 -9.39 -1.51 -2.31
N GLY A 260 -10.26 -2.36 -1.76
CA GLY A 260 -10.59 -3.67 -2.32
C GLY A 260 -9.36 -4.56 -2.54
N PRO A 261 -9.06 -4.96 -3.79
CA PRO A 261 -8.04 -5.97 -4.08
C PRO A 261 -6.67 -5.62 -3.53
N GLY A 262 -6.27 -4.34 -3.57
CA GLY A 262 -4.95 -3.94 -3.09
C GLY A 262 -4.78 -4.15 -1.59
N SER A 263 -5.79 -3.80 -0.80
CA SER A 263 -5.80 -4.09 0.64
C SER A 263 -5.84 -5.59 0.90
N THR A 264 -6.67 -6.36 0.20
CA THR A 264 -6.72 -7.81 0.41
C THR A 264 -5.40 -8.52 0.07
N ASN A 265 -4.60 -7.97 -0.84
CA ASN A 265 -3.26 -8.47 -1.14
C ASN A 265 -2.29 -8.34 0.05
N LEU A 266 -2.56 -7.48 1.04
CA LEU A 266 -1.77 -7.37 2.27
C LEU A 266 -1.94 -8.61 3.17
N LEU A 267 -3.10 -9.27 3.13
CA LEU A 267 -3.53 -10.24 4.14
C LEU A 267 -2.51 -11.36 4.40
N THR A 268 -1.91 -11.94 3.36
CA THR A 268 -0.96 -13.05 3.53
C THR A 268 0.26 -12.65 4.36
N GLY A 269 0.88 -11.50 4.07
CA GLY A 269 2.01 -11.01 4.87
C GLY A 269 1.61 -10.52 6.26
N LEU A 270 0.36 -10.06 6.44
CA LEU A 270 -0.17 -9.72 7.76
C LEU A 270 -0.46 -10.96 8.62
N TYR A 271 -0.90 -12.07 8.00
CA TYR A 271 -1.01 -13.35 8.70
C TYR A 271 0.36 -13.87 9.13
N ASP A 272 1.38 -13.69 8.28
CA ASP A 272 2.77 -13.97 8.69
C ASP A 272 3.16 -13.12 9.91
N ALA A 273 2.84 -11.82 9.93
CA ALA A 273 3.10 -10.96 11.08
C ALA A 273 2.35 -11.40 12.36
N LYS A 274 1.04 -11.66 12.27
CA LYS A 274 0.20 -12.15 13.38
C LYS A 274 0.76 -13.46 13.96
N MET A 275 0.98 -14.45 13.09
CA MET A 275 1.45 -15.78 13.51
C MET A 275 2.86 -15.73 14.09
N ASP A 276 3.70 -14.82 13.58
CA ASP A 276 5.05 -14.65 14.09
C ASP A 276 5.20 -13.66 15.23
N ARG A 277 4.12 -13.00 15.63
CA ARG A 277 4.08 -11.94 16.63
C ARG A 277 5.03 -10.79 16.29
N ALA A 278 5.01 -10.36 15.04
CA ALA A 278 5.78 -9.21 14.56
C ALA A 278 4.92 -7.93 14.65
N PRO A 279 5.44 -6.82 15.19
CA PRO A 279 4.71 -5.56 15.25
C PRO A 279 4.59 -4.94 13.85
N VAL A 280 3.37 -4.81 13.33
CA VAL A 280 3.12 -4.21 12.01
C VAL A 280 1.92 -3.27 12.06
N LEU A 281 2.03 -2.12 11.40
CA LEU A 281 0.93 -1.20 11.14
C LEU A 281 0.47 -1.34 9.68
N ALA A 282 -0.81 -1.59 9.44
CA ALA A 282 -1.40 -1.73 8.11
C ALA A 282 -2.43 -0.62 7.84
N LEU A 283 -2.33 0.05 6.70
CA LEU A 283 -3.22 1.14 6.30
C LEU A 283 -3.89 0.80 4.98
N SER A 284 -5.22 0.74 4.99
CA SER A 284 -6.00 0.36 3.83
C SER A 284 -6.80 1.55 3.33
N GLY A 285 -6.54 2.00 2.10
CA GLY A 285 -7.43 2.93 1.41
C GLY A 285 -8.83 2.35 1.27
N GLN A 286 -9.84 3.20 1.15
CA GLN A 286 -11.23 2.76 1.06
C GLN A 286 -12.07 3.74 0.25
N VAL A 287 -13.03 3.23 -0.52
CA VAL A 287 -13.98 4.07 -1.27
C VAL A 287 -14.66 5.09 -0.37
N PRO A 288 -15.16 6.22 -0.92
CA PRO A 288 -15.80 7.24 -0.11
C PRO A 288 -16.91 6.68 0.77
N SER A 289 -17.07 7.16 2.01
CA SER A 289 -18.00 6.56 2.97
C SER A 289 -19.44 6.46 2.43
N LYS A 290 -19.86 7.44 1.62
CA LYS A 290 -21.19 7.48 0.96
C LYS A 290 -21.42 6.43 -0.14
N LEU A 291 -20.36 5.78 -0.62
CA LEU A 291 -20.39 4.75 -1.66
C LEU A 291 -20.32 3.33 -1.10
N ARG A 292 -19.92 3.17 0.16
CA ARG A 292 -19.78 1.85 0.81
C ARG A 292 -21.10 1.08 0.81
N GLY A 293 -21.01 -0.20 0.47
CA GLY A 293 -22.16 -1.12 0.41
C GLY A 293 -23.06 -0.93 -0.81
N ARG A 294 -22.69 -0.05 -1.75
CA ARG A 294 -23.48 0.21 -2.97
C ARG A 294 -22.96 -0.54 -4.19
N GLY A 295 -21.94 -1.38 -4.01
CA GLY A 295 -21.28 -2.10 -5.12
C GLY A 295 -20.44 -1.17 -5.97
N ALA A 296 -19.83 -0.14 -5.37
CA ALA A 296 -18.91 0.74 -6.07
C ALA A 296 -17.65 -0.01 -6.51
N PHE A 297 -16.93 0.55 -7.48
CA PHE A 297 -15.65 -0.02 -7.91
C PHE A 297 -14.69 -0.13 -6.71
N GLN A 298 -14.15 -1.34 -6.48
CA GLN A 298 -13.26 -1.68 -5.35
C GLN A 298 -13.89 -1.56 -3.94
N ASP A 299 -15.21 -1.46 -3.82
CA ASP A 299 -15.93 -1.49 -2.54
C ASP A 299 -15.88 -2.90 -1.92
N THR A 300 -15.03 -3.08 -0.92
CA THR A 300 -14.89 -4.32 -0.15
C THR A 300 -15.06 -4.02 1.34
N ASP A 301 -15.69 -4.94 2.08
CA ASP A 301 -15.76 -4.85 3.53
C ASP A 301 -14.41 -5.18 4.17
N LEU A 302 -13.53 -4.17 4.19
CA LEU A 302 -12.18 -4.28 4.75
C LEU A 302 -12.20 -4.43 6.27
N SER A 303 -13.26 -3.98 6.96
CA SER A 303 -13.40 -4.22 8.39
C SER A 303 -13.58 -5.71 8.66
N ALA A 304 -14.47 -6.39 7.91
CA ALA A 304 -14.65 -7.83 8.03
C ALA A 304 -13.42 -8.62 7.53
N ALA A 305 -12.84 -8.23 6.39
CA ALA A 305 -11.70 -8.95 5.80
C ALA A 305 -10.46 -8.97 6.71
N PHE A 306 -10.25 -7.92 7.50
CA PHE A 306 -9.11 -7.80 8.41
C PHE A 306 -9.43 -8.16 9.87
N ALA A 307 -10.69 -8.50 10.18
CA ALA A 307 -11.15 -8.74 11.55
C ALA A 307 -10.39 -9.87 12.26
N ASP A 308 -10.01 -10.91 11.51
CA ASP A 308 -9.19 -11.98 12.08
C ASP A 308 -7.71 -11.59 12.11
N VAL A 309 -7.14 -11.09 11.01
CA VAL A 309 -5.69 -10.87 10.92
C VAL A 309 -5.17 -9.74 11.81
N ALA A 310 -5.99 -8.72 12.09
CA ALA A 310 -5.59 -7.56 12.86
C ALA A 310 -6.15 -7.60 14.28
N ARG A 311 -5.26 -7.45 15.27
CA ARG A 311 -5.66 -7.39 16.68
C ARG A 311 -6.45 -6.13 17.01
N TYR A 312 -6.11 -5.04 16.33
CA TYR A 312 -6.88 -3.80 16.34
C TYR A 312 -7.16 -3.39 14.90
N SER A 313 -8.43 -3.12 14.59
CA SER A 313 -8.87 -2.65 13.28
C SER A 313 -9.96 -1.61 13.46
N ALA A 314 -9.78 -0.43 12.87
CA ALA A 314 -10.77 0.64 12.93
C ALA A 314 -10.87 1.39 11.60
N THR A 315 -12.06 1.91 11.30
CA THR A 315 -12.26 2.81 10.15
C THR A 315 -12.18 4.25 10.62
N VAL A 316 -11.34 5.05 9.96
CA VAL A 316 -11.19 6.48 10.24
C VAL A 316 -12.37 7.24 9.64
N GLN A 317 -13.33 7.59 10.48
CA GLN A 317 -14.51 8.35 10.07
C GLN A 317 -14.30 9.86 10.22
N ALA A 318 -15.04 10.67 9.47
CA ALA A 318 -15.07 12.11 9.69
C ALA A 318 -15.49 12.42 11.15
N GLY A 319 -14.71 13.25 11.83
CA GLY A 319 -14.92 13.60 13.25
C GLY A 319 -14.33 12.61 14.25
N SER A 320 -13.62 11.57 13.80
CA SER A 320 -12.87 10.69 14.71
C SER A 320 -11.77 11.46 15.44
N ASN A 321 -11.36 10.95 16.61
CA ASN A 321 -10.08 11.35 17.18
C ASN A 321 -8.95 10.64 16.43
N TYR A 322 -8.46 11.28 15.36
CA TYR A 322 -7.53 10.69 14.40
C TYR A 322 -6.22 10.23 15.05
N ALA A 323 -5.64 11.09 15.90
CA ALA A 323 -4.45 10.76 16.67
C ALA A 323 -4.70 9.55 17.58
N GLU A 324 -5.86 9.48 18.25
CA GLU A 324 -6.19 8.34 19.13
C GLU A 324 -6.31 7.02 18.38
N LEU A 325 -6.96 6.99 17.21
CA LEU A 325 -7.05 5.77 16.40
C LEU A 325 -5.66 5.28 16.00
N MET A 326 -4.77 6.19 15.59
CA MET A 326 -3.39 5.84 15.26
C MET A 326 -2.59 5.39 16.50
N ASN A 327 -2.77 6.05 17.65
CA ASN A 327 -2.16 5.65 18.92
C ASN A 327 -2.58 4.23 19.30
N LEU A 328 -3.87 3.89 19.19
CA LEU A 328 -4.37 2.56 19.50
C LEU A 328 -3.79 1.52 18.55
N ALA A 329 -3.74 1.80 17.25
CA ALA A 329 -3.13 0.90 16.26
C ALA A 329 -1.65 0.65 16.55
N CYS A 330 -0.86 1.69 16.75
CA CYS A 330 0.57 1.59 17.07
C CYS A 330 0.81 0.89 18.42
N LYS A 331 0.07 1.27 19.46
CA LYS A 331 0.15 0.66 20.80
C LYS A 331 -0.15 -0.82 20.74
N THR A 332 -1.22 -1.21 20.05
CA THR A 332 -1.62 -2.61 19.91
C THR A 332 -0.52 -3.40 19.22
N ALA A 333 -0.02 -2.88 18.09
CA ALA A 333 1.02 -3.56 17.33
C ALA A 333 2.29 -3.81 18.17
N ILE A 334 2.70 -2.83 18.98
CA ILE A 334 3.91 -2.93 19.81
C ILE A 334 3.70 -3.76 21.08
N VAL A 335 2.62 -3.51 21.82
CA VAL A 335 2.38 -4.14 23.14
C VAL A 335 1.92 -5.58 22.97
N GLU A 336 0.98 -5.82 22.06
CA GLU A 336 0.45 -7.16 21.83
C GLU A 336 1.34 -7.99 20.88
N ARG A 337 2.28 -7.32 20.19
CA ARG A 337 3.17 -7.89 19.17
C ARG A 337 2.32 -8.53 18.07
N ASP A 338 1.52 -7.71 17.43
CA ASP A 338 0.49 -8.14 16.47
C ASP A 338 0.28 -7.04 15.40
N VAL A 339 -0.74 -7.19 14.57
CA VAL A 339 -1.10 -6.23 13.53
C VAL A 339 -2.08 -5.18 14.06
N GLY A 340 -1.72 -3.91 13.93
CA GLY A 340 -2.66 -2.77 14.04
C GLY A 340 -3.09 -2.32 12.65
N HIS A 341 -4.37 -2.08 12.43
CA HIS A 341 -4.94 -1.77 11.12
C HIS A 341 -5.88 -0.57 11.15
N LEU A 342 -5.78 0.30 10.15
CA LEU A 342 -6.71 1.40 9.92
C LEU A 342 -7.24 1.40 8.48
N VAL A 343 -8.55 1.59 8.33
CA VAL A 343 -9.23 1.79 7.05
C VAL A 343 -9.46 3.28 6.82
N LEU A 344 -9.07 3.80 5.66
CA LEU A 344 -8.99 5.22 5.34
C LEU A 344 -9.93 5.58 4.17
N PRO A 345 -11.16 6.06 4.41
CA PRO A 345 -12.05 6.55 3.36
C PRO A 345 -11.46 7.76 2.63
N ASP A 346 -11.58 7.78 1.29
CA ASP A 346 -11.01 8.80 0.41
C ASP A 346 -11.27 10.23 0.87
N GLU A 347 -12.52 10.57 1.17
CA GLU A 347 -12.89 11.93 1.54
C GLU A 347 -12.32 12.34 2.90
N VAL A 348 -12.11 11.38 3.81
CA VAL A 348 -11.65 11.66 5.18
C VAL A 348 -10.17 11.99 5.18
N GLN A 349 -9.38 11.33 4.34
CA GLN A 349 -7.92 11.54 4.25
C GLN A 349 -7.55 12.99 3.95
N ALA A 350 -8.35 13.65 3.10
CA ALA A 350 -8.11 15.01 2.63
C ALA A 350 -8.80 16.10 3.47
N LEU A 351 -9.57 15.74 4.51
CA LEU A 351 -10.17 16.74 5.39
C LEU A 351 -9.08 17.59 6.06
N PRO A 352 -9.31 18.90 6.27
CA PRO A 352 -8.40 19.72 7.05
C PRO A 352 -8.17 19.13 8.44
N ALA A 353 -6.92 19.18 8.92
CA ALA A 353 -6.62 18.77 10.28
C ALA A 353 -7.44 19.61 11.27
N PRO A 354 -8.02 19.00 12.33
CA PRO A 354 -8.76 19.75 13.33
C PRO A 354 -7.89 20.83 13.99
N ALA A 355 -8.50 21.96 14.35
CA ALA A 355 -7.81 23.00 15.09
C ALA A 355 -7.47 22.58 16.53
N GLY A 356 -6.40 23.16 17.08
CA GLY A 356 -6.02 22.98 18.49
C GLY A 356 -5.59 21.55 18.83
N GLY A 357 -5.87 21.13 20.07
CA GLY A 357 -5.42 19.83 20.61
C GLY A 357 -5.93 18.61 19.85
N ALA A 358 -7.12 18.69 19.23
CA ALA A 358 -7.70 17.58 18.47
C ALA A 358 -6.93 17.27 17.17
N GLY A 359 -6.18 18.23 16.65
CA GLY A 359 -5.29 18.04 15.51
C GLY A 359 -3.84 17.76 15.91
N SER A 360 -3.50 17.75 17.19
CA SER A 360 -2.11 17.49 17.61
C SER A 360 -1.77 16.02 17.40
N PRO A 361 -0.55 15.70 16.92
CA PRO A 361 -0.13 14.31 16.78
C PRO A 361 -0.06 13.62 18.15
N GLY A 362 -0.41 12.34 18.16
CA GLY A 362 -0.27 11.48 19.33
C GLY A 362 1.18 11.05 19.56
N SER A 363 1.46 10.46 20.70
CA SER A 363 2.79 9.96 21.04
C SER A 363 2.73 8.81 22.05
N PRO A 364 3.77 7.96 22.18
CA PRO A 364 3.77 6.84 23.12
C PRO A 364 3.87 7.26 24.60
N GLN A 365 4.23 8.50 24.90
CA GLN A 365 4.42 8.97 26.28
C GLN A 365 3.11 8.86 27.09
N GLY A 366 3.20 8.23 28.28
CA GLY A 366 2.04 7.99 29.14
C GLY A 366 1.08 6.90 28.63
N ARG A 367 1.37 6.26 27.49
CA ARG A 367 0.48 5.25 26.87
C ARG A 367 1.02 3.82 26.97
N THR A 368 2.33 3.66 27.16
CA THR A 368 2.99 2.36 27.32
C THR A 368 3.58 2.22 28.72
N GLY A 369 3.27 1.11 29.40
CA GLY A 369 3.93 0.74 30.66
C GLY A 369 5.20 -0.08 30.44
N SER A 370 5.87 -0.45 31.54
CA SER A 370 6.96 -1.43 31.48
C SER A 370 6.46 -2.74 30.87
N ARG A 371 7.26 -3.34 30.00
CA ARG A 371 7.03 -4.69 29.45
C ARG A 371 7.71 -5.78 30.26
N ALA A 372 8.47 -5.40 31.30
CA ALA A 372 9.07 -6.37 32.21
C ALA A 372 7.97 -7.04 33.03
N VAL A 373 7.97 -8.38 33.01
CA VAL A 373 7.06 -9.20 33.79
C VAL A 373 7.92 -10.07 34.69
N GLU A 374 7.66 -10.03 35.99
CA GLU A 374 8.33 -10.87 36.99
C GLU A 374 7.36 -11.96 37.46
N PRO A 375 7.79 -13.23 37.55
CA PRO A 375 6.95 -14.28 38.11
C PRO A 375 6.77 -14.07 39.63
N PRO A 376 5.70 -14.64 40.23
CA PRO A 376 5.59 -14.71 41.69
C PRO A 376 6.82 -15.39 42.30
N SER A 377 7.28 -14.89 43.45
CA SER A 377 8.48 -15.38 44.14
C SER A 377 8.42 -16.88 44.44
N GLU A 378 7.23 -17.40 44.76
CA GLU A 378 6.99 -18.83 44.98
C GLU A 378 7.19 -19.68 43.71
N ALA A 379 6.76 -19.18 42.54
CA ALA A 379 6.92 -19.88 41.27
C ALA A 379 8.40 -19.89 40.84
N LEU A 380 9.11 -18.78 41.09
CA LEU A 380 10.55 -18.71 40.87
C LEU A 380 11.32 -19.68 41.77
N ALA A 381 11.01 -19.70 43.07
CA ALA A 381 11.63 -20.62 44.02
C ALA A 381 11.38 -22.09 43.66
N ALA A 382 10.17 -22.43 43.21
CA ALA A 382 9.84 -23.77 42.74
C ALA A 382 10.67 -24.15 41.49
N ALA A 383 10.82 -23.24 40.53
CA ALA A 383 11.63 -23.47 39.33
C ALA A 383 13.11 -23.69 39.69
N VAL A 384 13.68 -22.87 40.58
CA VAL A 384 15.07 -23.02 41.05
C VAL A 384 15.27 -24.37 41.75
N SER A 385 14.32 -24.78 42.60
CA SER A 385 14.38 -26.08 43.28
C SER A 385 14.34 -27.25 42.29
N ALA A 386 13.50 -27.18 41.25
CA ALA A 386 13.45 -28.19 40.20
C ALA A 386 14.77 -28.28 39.44
N VAL A 387 15.34 -27.15 39.03
CA VAL A 387 16.64 -27.09 38.34
C VAL A 387 17.77 -27.66 39.21
N ALA A 388 17.77 -27.37 40.51
CA ALA A 388 18.80 -27.87 41.43
C ALA A 388 18.75 -29.39 41.68
N GLN A 389 17.59 -30.02 41.48
CA GLN A 389 17.40 -31.46 41.67
C GLN A 389 17.59 -32.27 40.39
N ALA A 390 17.55 -31.63 39.23
CA ALA A 390 17.72 -32.27 37.93
C ALA A 390 19.14 -32.81 37.74
N ARG A 391 19.27 -33.99 37.14
CA ARG A 391 20.56 -34.61 36.79
C ARG A 391 20.87 -34.50 35.31
N ARG A 392 19.85 -34.37 34.45
CA ARG A 392 19.94 -34.25 33.00
C ARG A 392 19.01 -33.12 32.50
N PRO A 393 19.18 -31.87 32.98
CA PRO A 393 18.33 -30.75 32.54
C PRO A 393 18.55 -30.43 31.07
N LEU A 394 17.47 -30.10 30.34
CA LEU A 394 17.53 -29.57 28.97
C LEU A 394 16.86 -28.19 28.90
N ILE A 395 17.57 -27.20 28.37
CA ILE A 395 16.97 -25.89 28.13
C ILE A 395 16.42 -25.84 26.70
N ILE A 396 15.11 -25.60 26.56
CA ILE A 396 14.47 -25.38 25.25
C ILE A 396 14.15 -23.89 25.10
N VAL A 397 14.84 -23.22 24.18
CA VAL A 397 14.63 -21.78 23.92
C VAL A 397 13.81 -21.54 22.66
N GLY A 398 12.80 -20.68 22.79
CA GLY A 398 12.04 -20.12 21.66
C GLY A 398 12.52 -18.73 21.27
N HIS A 399 11.91 -18.13 20.24
CA HIS A 399 12.21 -16.77 19.80
C HIS A 399 12.11 -15.71 20.92
N GLY A 400 11.22 -15.92 21.89
CA GLY A 400 11.06 -15.01 23.04
C GLY A 400 12.31 -14.87 23.93
N ALA A 401 13.27 -15.81 23.83
CA ALA A 401 14.52 -15.76 24.56
C ALA A 401 15.54 -14.78 23.96
N ARG A 402 15.28 -14.19 22.78
CA ARG A 402 16.26 -13.40 21.99
C ARG A 402 17.02 -12.36 22.82
N SER A 403 16.34 -11.61 23.68
CA SER A 403 16.95 -10.55 24.49
C SER A 403 17.61 -11.04 25.78
N ALA A 404 17.46 -12.32 26.14
CA ALA A 404 17.95 -12.93 27.37
C ALA A 404 18.94 -14.08 27.12
N MET A 405 19.40 -14.27 25.88
CA MET A 405 20.27 -15.39 25.52
C MET A 405 21.60 -15.39 26.27
N ALA A 406 22.16 -14.22 26.61
CA ALA A 406 23.38 -14.15 27.41
C ALA A 406 23.20 -14.79 28.78
N ASP A 407 22.13 -14.44 29.49
CA ASP A 407 21.82 -15.00 30.81
C ASP A 407 21.45 -16.50 30.73
N ILE A 408 20.73 -16.89 29.68
CA ILE A 408 20.36 -18.30 29.45
C ILE A 408 21.60 -19.15 29.17
N VAL A 409 22.55 -18.66 28.38
CA VAL A 409 23.81 -19.37 28.11
C VAL A 409 24.65 -19.46 29.38
N ALA A 410 24.74 -18.38 30.16
CA ALA A 410 25.45 -18.41 31.44
C ALA A 410 24.84 -19.44 32.42
N LEU A 411 23.50 -19.50 32.50
CA LEU A 411 22.81 -20.51 33.29
C LEU A 411 23.10 -21.93 32.77
N ALA A 412 23.01 -22.14 31.45
CA ALA A 412 23.30 -23.41 30.81
C ALA A 412 24.73 -23.91 31.12
N GLU A 413 25.72 -23.02 31.04
CA GLU A 413 27.11 -23.31 31.39
C GLU A 413 27.28 -23.65 32.86
N GLN A 414 26.60 -22.91 33.76
CA GLN A 414 26.69 -23.13 35.20
C GLN A 414 26.12 -24.50 35.62
N ILE A 415 25.03 -24.95 35.00
CA ILE A 415 24.37 -26.21 35.34
C ILE A 415 24.76 -27.36 34.41
N GLY A 416 25.59 -27.11 33.40
CA GLY A 416 25.99 -28.09 32.39
C GLY A 416 24.83 -28.58 31.50
N ALA A 417 23.81 -27.74 31.26
CA ALA A 417 22.64 -28.11 30.48
C ALA A 417 22.84 -27.86 28.97
N PRO A 418 22.55 -28.82 28.09
CA PRO A 418 22.38 -28.54 26.67
C PRO A 418 21.24 -27.54 26.41
N VAL A 419 21.38 -26.79 25.32
CA VAL A 419 20.40 -25.80 24.85
C VAL A 419 19.89 -26.21 23.47
N ALA A 420 18.62 -26.60 23.40
CA ALA A 420 17.91 -26.82 22.15
C ALA A 420 17.07 -25.59 21.78
N THR A 421 16.89 -25.33 20.49
CA THR A 421 16.04 -24.24 20.03
C THR A 421 14.74 -24.75 19.40
N THR A 422 13.66 -23.98 19.50
CA THR A 422 12.54 -24.16 18.56
C THR A 422 12.97 -23.76 17.15
N PHE A 423 12.16 -24.06 16.14
CA PHE A 423 12.45 -23.67 14.75
C PHE A 423 12.69 -22.16 14.61
N LYS A 424 11.85 -21.31 15.21
CA LYS A 424 12.00 -19.85 15.22
C LYS A 424 13.14 -19.33 16.11
N GLY A 425 13.63 -20.17 17.03
CA GLY A 425 14.78 -19.86 17.88
C GLY A 425 16.12 -20.25 17.25
N LYS A 426 16.12 -20.89 16.07
CA LYS A 426 17.36 -21.31 15.41
C LYS A 426 18.31 -20.11 15.25
N GLY A 427 19.56 -20.30 15.64
CA GLY A 427 20.61 -19.27 15.58
C GLY A 427 20.67 -18.35 16.80
N LEU A 428 19.77 -18.48 17.79
CA LEU A 428 19.86 -17.76 19.05
C LEU A 428 21.05 -18.20 19.92
N ILE A 429 21.41 -19.48 19.85
CA ILE A 429 22.70 -20.00 20.31
C ILE A 429 23.51 -20.40 19.08
N GLY A 430 24.81 -20.09 19.06
CA GLY A 430 25.66 -20.41 17.92
C GLY A 430 25.84 -21.93 17.77
N ASP A 431 25.77 -22.44 16.53
CA ASP A 431 25.97 -23.87 16.23
C ASP A 431 27.37 -24.40 16.60
N ARG A 432 28.31 -23.52 16.99
CA ARG A 432 29.66 -23.85 17.47
C ARG A 432 29.76 -23.92 19.00
N HIS A 433 28.71 -23.51 19.72
CA HIS A 433 28.73 -23.54 21.17
C HIS A 433 28.69 -25.01 21.65
N PRO A 434 29.52 -25.44 22.62
CA PRO A 434 29.56 -26.83 23.07
C PRO A 434 28.22 -27.37 23.59
N LEU A 435 27.39 -26.48 24.14
CA LEU A 435 26.06 -26.80 24.65
C LEU A 435 24.94 -26.69 23.59
N ALA A 436 25.24 -26.31 22.34
CA ALA A 436 24.22 -26.21 21.30
C ALA A 436 23.75 -27.60 20.84
N CYS A 437 22.48 -27.90 21.08
CA CYS A 437 21.86 -29.21 20.79
C CYS A 437 21.14 -29.25 19.43
N GLY A 438 21.05 -28.10 18.76
CA GLY A 438 20.32 -27.93 17.50
C GLY A 438 18.83 -27.68 17.71
N VAL A 439 18.06 -27.86 16.63
CA VAL A 439 16.62 -27.53 16.60
C VAL A 439 15.79 -28.74 17.04
N LEU A 440 14.81 -28.52 17.91
CA LEU A 440 13.83 -29.52 18.33
C LEU A 440 12.57 -29.48 17.45
N GLY A 441 11.95 -30.64 17.24
CA GLY A 441 10.63 -30.77 16.57
C GLY A 441 10.69 -31.49 15.22
N ARG A 442 9.58 -31.44 14.46
CA ARG A 442 9.37 -32.20 13.22
C ARG A 442 10.48 -32.03 12.17
N SER A 443 11.00 -30.81 12.04
CA SER A 443 12.10 -30.47 11.12
C SER A 443 13.43 -30.26 11.86
N GLY A 444 13.52 -30.78 13.08
CA GLY A 444 14.68 -30.67 13.96
C GLY A 444 15.75 -31.72 13.69
N THR A 445 16.70 -31.83 14.61
CA THR A 445 17.77 -32.82 14.56
C THR A 445 17.44 -34.03 15.45
N PRO A 446 17.86 -35.26 15.07
CA PRO A 446 17.72 -36.43 15.93
C PRO A 446 18.41 -36.26 17.29
N ILE A 447 19.51 -35.50 17.33
CA ILE A 447 20.26 -35.20 18.56
C ILE A 447 19.39 -34.43 19.55
N ALA A 448 18.77 -33.32 19.12
CA ALA A 448 17.83 -32.56 19.96
C ALA A 448 16.68 -33.42 20.48
N SER A 449 16.14 -34.32 19.66
CA SER A 449 15.10 -35.26 20.08
C SER A 449 15.61 -36.26 21.12
N TRP A 450 16.84 -36.76 20.98
CA TRP A 450 17.42 -37.70 21.92
C TRP A 450 17.65 -37.06 23.29
N PHE A 451 18.25 -35.86 23.32
CA PHE A 451 18.41 -35.10 24.57
C PHE A 451 17.08 -34.83 25.26
N MET A 452 16.02 -34.47 24.51
CA MET A 452 14.69 -34.27 25.08
C MET A 452 14.12 -35.56 25.69
N ASN A 453 14.29 -36.71 25.03
CA ASN A 453 13.79 -37.99 25.54
C ASN A 453 14.55 -38.48 26.77
N GLU A 454 15.83 -38.10 26.91
CA GLU A 454 16.67 -38.47 28.05
C GLU A 454 16.67 -37.41 29.16
N ALA A 455 16.08 -36.24 28.95
CA ALA A 455 16.02 -35.19 29.97
C ALA A 455 15.15 -35.61 31.16
N ASP A 456 15.54 -35.19 32.35
CA ASP A 456 14.71 -35.35 33.57
C ASP A 456 14.07 -34.03 34.02
N LEU A 457 14.38 -32.93 33.34
CA LEU A 457 13.76 -31.62 33.47
C LEU A 457 13.73 -30.87 32.13
#